data_AF-A0A1X0S454-F1
#
_entry.id   AF-A0A1X0S454-F1
#
_cell.length_a   1.000
_cell.length_b   1.000
_cell.length_c   1.000
_cell.angle_alpha   90.00
_cell.angle_beta   90.00
_cell.angle_gamma   90.00
#
_symmetry.space_group_name_H-M   'P 1'
#
loop_
_entity.id
_entity.type
_entity.pdbx_description
1 polymer ?
#
loop_
_entity_poly.entity_id
_entity_poly.type
_entity_poly.pdbx_seq_one_letter_code
_entity_poly.pdbx_strand_id
1 'polypeptide(L)'
;MEELVIYHSQNISYIDPGSSRYLTQLLPSSSIPEGWRSIYTLRDIESCIEKIQPVRYNESLLLFSTLRLVAHSSGYCLGSANWLLETSFKKIVFLSTTSNFNHLHPAPFDQTVLADADAVIVADVVEPSSNHISFDRAMTKLLAHTARTLRSNHNVLIASPSMNILFDLIGMIQTYLKSIGGKEIGPDRHDIPMYVVSPIADKSLKYANICGEWMNLDRQSLLYEPHMPLPHGQLMKTGALKVIPSLDSTVKPEIREPCIVFAGDPTCIHKGSIVWFMNQWKSSKDNTCLTIVPEAPITDEIKPRDCEMTCVHTPLDTRLKLEDIPSILRVKQPLKDTRYLLIPKMKGADLVKEELSNDLKTKVYIYTIGDIIHIDLKREWEEITVSEKLAKSIIPTHRQVNGHHVSLYAPINGILNVYNNNLELHPDMSNLRDNGQALRIQVELNTIIQQFKQNSIPIEIKSSQDGEITIELPSDLDSRVHIRQDSVTIVSDDERVRSLLKSIFIN
;
A
#
# COMPACT_ATOMS: atom_id res chain seq x y z
N MET A 1 -19.01 -9.81 2.57
CA MET A 1 -19.91 -9.85 1.39
C MET A 1 -20.75 -11.12 1.36
N GLU A 2 -20.16 -12.32 1.29
CA GLU A 2 -20.92 -13.59 1.31
C GLU A 2 -21.93 -13.69 2.46
N GLU A 3 -21.49 -13.38 3.69
CA GLU A 3 -22.36 -13.38 4.89
C GLU A 3 -23.56 -12.42 4.76
N LEU A 4 -23.35 -11.22 4.21
CA LEU A 4 -24.42 -10.24 4.00
C LEU A 4 -25.42 -10.72 2.94
N VAL A 5 -24.95 -11.34 1.86
CA VAL A 5 -25.86 -11.94 0.86
C VAL A 5 -26.73 -13.01 1.52
N ILE A 6 -26.14 -13.85 2.36
CA ILE A 6 -26.88 -14.91 3.07
C ILE A 6 -27.94 -14.30 4.00
N TYR A 7 -27.58 -13.32 4.83
CA TYR A 7 -28.54 -12.70 5.77
C TYR A 7 -29.66 -11.92 5.07
N HIS A 8 -29.41 -11.33 3.90
CA HIS A 8 -30.42 -10.56 3.17
C HIS A 8 -31.23 -11.38 2.17
N SER A 9 -30.70 -12.50 1.65
CA SER A 9 -31.39 -13.37 0.69
C SER A 9 -32.55 -14.16 1.29
N GLN A 10 -32.61 -14.33 2.62
CA GLN A 10 -33.67 -15.07 3.30
C GLN A 10 -35.04 -14.37 3.29
N ASN A 11 -35.11 -13.04 3.03
CA ASN A 11 -36.36 -12.28 2.94
C ASN A 11 -36.49 -11.60 1.56
N ILE A 12 -37.06 -12.29 0.58
CA ILE A 12 -37.45 -11.69 -0.71
C ILE A 12 -38.82 -11.02 -0.52
N SER A 13 -38.85 -9.74 -0.18
CA SER A 13 -40.07 -8.93 -0.34
C SER A 13 -40.09 -8.21 -1.69
N TYR A 14 -41.28 -8.19 -2.30
CA TYR A 14 -41.57 -7.60 -3.59
C TYR A 14 -41.66 -6.07 -3.46
N ILE A 15 -40.91 -5.32 -4.27
CA ILE A 15 -41.11 -3.88 -4.43
C ILE A 15 -42.14 -3.67 -5.55
N ASP A 16 -43.22 -2.95 -5.26
CA ASP A 16 -44.10 -2.39 -6.29
C ASP A 16 -43.36 -1.25 -7.03
N PRO A 17 -43.08 -1.40 -8.34
CA PRO A 17 -42.27 -0.47 -9.12
C PRO A 17 -42.83 0.97 -9.19
N GLY A 18 -44.06 1.23 -8.72
CA GLY A 18 -44.66 2.57 -8.64
C GLY A 18 -44.17 3.47 -7.50
N SER A 19 -43.37 2.96 -6.55
CA SER A 19 -43.07 3.66 -5.27
C SER A 19 -41.69 4.35 -5.18
N SER A 20 -40.78 4.17 -6.14
CA SER A 20 -39.44 4.77 -6.06
C SER A 20 -39.42 6.19 -6.65
N ARG A 21 -39.52 7.21 -5.80
CA ARG A 21 -38.91 8.49 -6.12
C ARG A 21 -37.41 8.38 -5.83
N TYR A 22 -36.64 8.52 -6.90
CA TYR A 22 -35.19 8.54 -6.99
C TYR A 22 -34.54 9.49 -5.97
N LEU A 23 -33.28 9.18 -5.61
CA LEU A 23 -32.33 9.93 -4.76
C LEU A 23 -32.34 9.61 -3.25
N THR A 24 -31.94 8.40 -2.87
CA THR A 24 -31.60 8.10 -1.46
C THR A 24 -30.18 7.57 -1.26
N GLN A 25 -29.33 7.57 -2.29
CA GLN A 25 -27.91 7.19 -2.19
C GLN A 25 -27.05 8.19 -1.38
N LEU A 26 -27.65 9.24 -0.81
CA LEU A 26 -26.95 10.34 -0.11
C LEU A 26 -27.50 10.65 1.29
N LEU A 27 -28.32 9.79 1.92
CA LEU A 27 -28.74 10.02 3.30
C LEU A 27 -27.84 9.29 4.31
N PRO A 28 -27.11 10.01 5.19
CA PRO A 28 -26.58 9.43 6.41
C PRO A 28 -27.76 9.24 7.37
N SER A 29 -27.86 8.08 8.00
CA SER A 29 -28.90 7.72 8.97
C SER A 29 -30.35 7.66 8.43
N SER A 30 -30.73 6.51 7.89
CA SER A 30 -32.05 5.92 8.15
C SER A 30 -32.00 4.45 7.75
N SER A 31 -32.58 3.60 8.60
CA SER A 31 -32.70 2.16 8.42
C SER A 31 -33.11 1.83 6.99
N ILE A 32 -32.36 0.92 6.35
CA ILE A 32 -32.69 0.41 5.01
C ILE A 32 -34.11 -0.20 5.11
N PRO A 33 -35.11 0.34 4.40
CA PRO A 33 -36.47 -0.21 4.44
C PRO A 33 -36.48 -1.71 4.10
N GLU A 34 -37.36 -2.49 4.74
CA GLU A 34 -37.60 -3.87 4.31
C GLU A 34 -38.06 -3.88 2.85
N GLY A 35 -37.42 -4.68 1.99
CA GLY A 35 -37.70 -4.73 0.55
C GLY A 35 -36.51 -4.49 -0.38
N TRP A 36 -35.35 -4.06 0.13
CA TRP A 36 -34.19 -3.83 -0.71
C TRP A 36 -33.60 -5.15 -1.22
N ARG A 37 -33.60 -5.32 -2.55
CA ARG A 37 -32.94 -6.45 -3.22
C ARG A 37 -31.42 -6.33 -3.06
N SER A 38 -30.74 -7.49 -3.03
CA SER A 38 -29.28 -7.52 -3.06
C SER A 38 -28.77 -6.79 -4.30
N ILE A 39 -27.85 -5.84 -4.13
CA ILE A 39 -27.23 -5.09 -5.24
C ILE A 39 -26.19 -5.93 -6.02
N TYR A 40 -25.82 -7.09 -5.49
CA TYR A 40 -24.93 -8.07 -6.11
C TYR A 40 -25.33 -9.49 -5.70
N THR A 41 -24.96 -10.49 -6.49
CA THR A 41 -25.12 -11.92 -6.19
C THR A 41 -23.79 -12.55 -5.79
N LEU A 42 -23.80 -13.79 -5.28
CA LEU A 42 -22.57 -14.56 -5.06
C LEU A 42 -21.75 -14.72 -6.35
N ARG A 43 -22.43 -14.90 -7.49
CA ARG A 43 -21.79 -15.00 -8.80
C ARG A 43 -21.09 -13.70 -9.20
N ASP A 44 -21.70 -12.56 -8.91
CA ASP A 44 -21.09 -11.25 -9.19
C ASP A 44 -19.84 -11.02 -8.31
N ILE A 45 -19.89 -11.48 -7.05
CA ILE A 45 -18.72 -11.45 -6.15
C ILE A 45 -17.61 -12.32 -6.73
N GLU A 46 -17.89 -13.58 -7.06
CA GLU A 46 -16.91 -14.52 -7.63
C GLU A 46 -16.25 -13.94 -8.90
N SER A 47 -17.06 -13.45 -9.85
CA SER A 47 -16.55 -12.86 -11.10
C SER A 47 -15.71 -11.59 -10.89
N CYS A 48 -15.96 -10.83 -9.82
CA CYS A 48 -15.14 -9.67 -9.48
C CYS A 48 -13.83 -10.07 -8.80
N ILE A 49 -13.85 -11.06 -7.89
CA ILE A 49 -12.65 -11.55 -7.21
C ILE A 49 -11.64 -12.13 -8.21
N GLU A 50 -12.10 -12.82 -9.25
CA GLU A 50 -11.24 -13.36 -10.32
C GLU A 50 -10.40 -12.32 -11.07
N LYS A 51 -10.78 -11.03 -10.99
CA LYS A 51 -10.09 -9.92 -11.66
C LYS A 51 -9.03 -9.24 -10.78
N ILE A 52 -8.96 -9.61 -9.50
CA ILE A 52 -8.06 -8.96 -8.54
C ILE A 52 -6.66 -9.54 -8.68
N GLN A 53 -5.68 -8.65 -8.91
CA GLN A 53 -4.27 -9.00 -8.81
C GLN A 53 -3.79 -8.77 -7.36
N PRO A 54 -3.20 -9.79 -6.70
CA PRO A 54 -2.63 -9.61 -5.37
C PRO A 54 -1.36 -8.74 -5.45
N VAL A 55 -1.18 -7.88 -4.44
CA VAL A 55 -0.03 -6.98 -4.32
C VAL A 55 0.55 -7.16 -2.93
N ARG A 56 1.86 -7.38 -2.83
CA ARG A 56 2.54 -7.49 -1.54
C ARG A 56 2.89 -6.13 -0.97
N TYR A 57 3.07 -6.07 0.35
CA TYR A 57 3.62 -4.87 0.97
C TYR A 57 5.01 -4.57 0.41
N ASN A 58 5.28 -3.28 0.17
CA ASN A 58 6.52 -2.77 -0.43
C ASN A 58 6.80 -3.25 -1.86
N GLU A 59 5.86 -3.96 -2.50
CA GLU A 59 5.95 -4.27 -3.91
C GLU A 59 5.70 -3.00 -4.73
N SER A 60 6.57 -2.76 -5.71
CA SER A 60 6.49 -1.59 -6.59
C SER A 60 5.81 -1.96 -7.89
N LEU A 61 4.55 -1.55 -8.04
CA LEU A 61 3.81 -1.69 -9.28
C LEU A 61 3.99 -0.45 -10.14
N LEU A 62 4.31 -0.62 -11.42
CA LEU A 62 4.46 0.49 -12.35
C LEU A 62 3.29 0.50 -13.35
N LEU A 63 2.39 1.48 -13.19
CA LEU A 63 1.25 1.69 -14.06
C LEU A 63 1.63 2.70 -15.15
N PHE A 64 1.48 2.29 -16.42
CA PHE A 64 1.73 3.12 -17.60
C PHE A 64 3.12 3.78 -17.63
N SER A 65 4.11 3.15 -16.99
CA SER A 65 5.48 3.64 -16.81
C SER A 65 5.66 4.99 -16.09
N THR A 66 4.58 5.59 -15.58
CA THR A 66 4.63 6.89 -14.88
C THR A 66 4.25 6.85 -13.43
N LEU A 67 3.32 5.97 -13.09
CA LEU A 67 2.73 5.94 -11.76
C LEU A 67 3.21 4.69 -11.06
N ARG A 68 4.10 4.88 -10.10
CA ARG A 68 4.53 3.85 -9.17
C ARG A 68 3.50 3.77 -8.05
N LEU A 69 3.00 2.56 -7.81
CA LEU A 69 2.05 2.26 -6.75
C LEU A 69 2.69 1.28 -5.77
N VAL A 70 2.66 1.60 -4.48
CA VAL A 70 3.22 0.76 -3.41
C VAL A 70 2.21 0.65 -2.27
N ALA A 71 1.93 -0.58 -1.83
CA ALA A 71 1.12 -0.83 -0.65
C ALA A 71 2.01 -0.90 0.61
N HIS A 72 1.65 -0.15 1.65
CA HIS A 72 2.28 -0.19 2.97
C HIS A 72 1.26 -0.65 4.01
N SER A 73 1.69 -1.34 5.06
CA SER A 73 0.75 -1.77 6.12
C SER A 73 0.08 -0.56 6.78
N SER A 74 -1.24 -0.62 6.97
CA SER A 74 -1.99 0.41 7.72
C SER A 74 -2.21 0.07 9.20
N GLY A 75 -1.86 -1.14 9.64
CA GLY A 75 -2.01 -1.55 11.05
C GLY A 75 -3.42 -1.92 11.52
N TYR A 76 -4.44 -1.78 10.66
CA TYR A 76 -5.84 -1.91 11.08
C TYR A 76 -6.35 -3.36 11.14
N CYS A 77 -6.13 -4.16 10.09
CA CYS A 77 -6.50 -5.57 10.03
C CYS A 77 -5.54 -6.36 9.11
N LEU A 78 -5.70 -7.69 9.04
CA LEU A 78 -4.89 -8.50 8.13
C LEU A 78 -5.07 -8.03 6.68
N GLY A 79 -3.98 -7.63 6.05
CA GLY A 79 -3.96 -7.14 4.67
C GLY A 79 -4.39 -5.68 4.49
N SER A 80 -4.68 -4.92 5.55
CA SER A 80 -5.05 -3.51 5.43
C SER A 80 -3.85 -2.65 5.02
N ALA A 81 -4.05 -1.80 4.00
CA ALA A 81 -2.97 -1.06 3.37
C ALA A 81 -3.23 0.44 3.24
N ASN A 82 -2.16 1.21 3.40
CA ASN A 82 -2.04 2.59 2.96
C ASN A 82 -1.30 2.61 1.63
N TRP A 83 -1.81 3.37 0.67
CA TRP A 83 -1.32 3.36 -0.70
C TRP A 83 -0.45 4.58 -0.98
N LEU A 84 0.76 4.32 -1.46
CA LEU A 84 1.68 5.30 -1.98
C LEU A 84 1.54 5.34 -3.50
N LEU A 85 1.12 6.49 -4.01
CA LEU A 85 1.12 6.83 -5.42
C LEU A 85 2.28 7.81 -5.66
N GLU A 86 3.30 7.34 -6.36
CA GLU A 86 4.50 8.09 -6.65
C GLU A 86 4.61 8.30 -8.16
N THR A 87 4.79 9.56 -8.54
CA THR A 87 5.25 9.95 -9.88
C THR A 87 6.73 10.33 -9.79
N SER A 88 7.36 10.64 -10.90
CA SER A 88 8.75 11.12 -10.94
C SER A 88 9.01 12.41 -10.12
N PHE A 89 7.97 13.15 -9.70
CA PHE A 89 8.13 14.41 -8.95
C PHE A 89 7.35 14.48 -7.66
N LYS A 90 6.33 13.64 -7.51
CA LYS A 90 5.31 13.82 -6.48
C LYS A 90 4.92 12.53 -5.83
N LYS A 91 4.84 12.60 -4.51
CA LYS A 91 4.45 11.53 -3.62
C LYS A 91 3.10 11.82 -2.98
N ILE A 92 2.10 11.02 -3.35
CA ILE A 92 0.73 11.11 -2.84
C ILE A 92 0.47 9.87 -1.99
N VAL A 93 0.04 10.06 -0.75
CA VAL A 93 -0.24 8.97 0.20
C VAL A 93 -1.72 8.95 0.54
N PHE A 94 -2.35 7.79 0.37
CA PHE A 94 -3.69 7.52 0.87
C PHE A 94 -3.59 6.75 2.18
N LEU A 95 -3.89 7.43 3.28
CA LEU A 95 -4.18 6.79 4.54
C LEU A 95 -5.63 6.31 4.48
N SER A 96 -5.79 5.01 4.23
CA SER A 96 -7.07 4.32 4.34
C SER A 96 -7.40 4.12 5.82
N THR A 97 -8.23 3.12 6.16
CA THR A 97 -8.42 2.72 7.55
C THR A 97 -7.08 2.30 8.18
N THR A 98 -6.57 3.15 9.07
CA THR A 98 -5.25 3.05 9.70
C THR A 98 -5.42 2.84 11.20
N SER A 99 -4.45 2.20 11.86
CA SER A 99 -4.45 2.00 13.31
C SER A 99 -3.06 2.15 13.93
N ASN A 100 -2.99 2.66 15.15
CA ASN A 100 -1.76 2.76 15.94
C ASN A 100 -1.60 1.62 16.96
N PHE A 101 -2.50 0.63 16.97
CA PHE A 101 -2.47 -0.47 17.95
C PHE A 101 -1.48 -1.58 17.57
N ASN A 102 -0.21 -1.39 17.93
CA ASN A 102 0.87 -2.33 17.57
C ASN A 102 0.83 -3.68 18.30
N HIS A 103 0.03 -3.81 19.37
CA HIS A 103 -0.08 -5.04 20.17
C HIS A 103 -1.14 -6.03 19.64
N LEU A 104 -1.96 -5.61 18.68
CA LEU A 104 -2.94 -6.47 18.01
C LEU A 104 -2.28 -7.29 16.91
N HIS A 105 -2.99 -8.29 16.39
CA HIS A 105 -2.43 -9.20 15.40
C HIS A 105 -1.88 -8.58 14.09
N PRO A 106 -2.39 -7.48 13.51
CA PRO A 106 -1.91 -6.99 12.21
C PRO A 106 -0.47 -6.47 12.25
N ALA A 107 0.21 -6.49 11.10
CA ALA A 107 1.49 -5.79 10.94
C ALA A 107 1.32 -4.30 11.29
N PRO A 108 2.21 -3.69 12.10
CA PRO A 108 2.08 -2.30 12.51
C PRO A 108 1.93 -1.33 11.34
N PHE A 109 1.30 -0.18 11.60
CA PHE A 109 1.24 0.91 10.63
C PHE A 109 2.66 1.35 10.23
N ASP A 110 3.00 1.19 8.95
CA ASP A 110 4.27 1.64 8.40
C ASP A 110 4.24 3.15 8.12
N GLN A 111 4.63 3.92 9.12
CA GLN A 111 4.71 5.38 9.05
C GLN A 111 5.79 5.88 8.08
N THR A 112 6.69 5.03 7.55
CA THR A 112 7.72 5.46 6.59
C THR A 112 7.09 5.93 5.27
N VAL A 113 5.88 5.44 4.96
CA VAL A 113 5.11 5.87 3.79
C VAL A 113 4.89 7.40 3.75
N LEU A 114 4.83 8.06 4.91
CA LEU A 114 4.57 9.50 5.04
C LEU A 114 5.81 10.39 4.84
N ALA A 115 7.01 9.79 4.81
CA ALA A 115 8.25 10.55 4.62
C ALA A 115 8.24 11.25 3.25
N ASP A 116 8.55 12.55 3.23
CA ASP A 116 8.58 13.40 2.04
C ASP A 116 7.29 13.36 1.17
N ALA A 117 6.14 13.00 1.75
CA ALA A 117 4.87 13.02 1.03
C ALA A 117 4.44 14.48 0.72
N ASP A 118 4.23 14.78 -0.56
CA ASP A 118 3.69 16.05 -1.05
C ASP A 118 2.20 16.19 -0.74
N ALA A 119 1.44 15.09 -0.82
CA ALA A 119 0.03 15.07 -0.48
C ALA A 119 -0.30 13.85 0.38
N VAL A 120 -1.11 14.05 1.41
CA VAL A 120 -1.63 12.99 2.27
C VAL A 120 -3.14 13.11 2.33
N ILE A 121 -3.84 12.07 1.89
CA ILE A 121 -5.30 11.98 1.90
C ILE A 121 -5.69 10.99 2.99
N VAL A 122 -6.44 11.46 3.98
CA VAL A 122 -6.85 10.65 5.12
C VAL A 122 -8.31 10.28 4.98
N ALA A 123 -8.62 9.00 5.11
CA ALA A 123 -9.97 8.45 5.07
C ALA A 123 -10.24 7.59 6.32
N ASP A 124 -11.52 7.41 6.65
CA ASP A 124 -12.01 6.49 7.69
C ASP A 124 -11.27 6.58 9.04
N VAL A 125 -11.37 7.75 9.67
CA VAL A 125 -10.80 8.08 11.00
C VAL A 125 -11.90 8.28 12.03
N VAL A 126 -11.54 8.14 13.31
CA VAL A 126 -12.46 8.38 14.43
C VAL A 126 -12.56 9.88 14.73
N GLU A 127 -13.79 10.36 14.94
CA GLU A 127 -14.02 11.71 15.43
C GLU A 127 -13.33 11.94 16.79
N PRO A 128 -12.63 13.08 16.98
CA PRO A 128 -12.21 13.53 18.30
C PRO A 128 -13.47 13.87 19.10
N SER A 129 -13.85 13.02 20.06
CA SER A 129 -14.93 13.37 20.98
C SER A 129 -14.63 12.90 22.40
N SER A 130 -14.96 13.77 23.36
CA SER A 130 -14.91 13.51 24.80
C SER A 130 -15.87 12.41 25.26
N ASN A 131 -16.83 12.02 24.41
CA ASN A 131 -17.84 11.01 24.70
C ASN A 131 -17.47 9.61 24.19
N HIS A 132 -16.42 9.48 23.37
CA HIS A 132 -15.92 8.16 22.97
C HIS A 132 -15.22 7.49 24.14
N ILE A 133 -15.67 6.28 24.47
CA ILE A 133 -14.95 5.40 25.37
C ILE A 133 -13.63 5.01 24.68
N SER A 134 -12.49 5.19 25.36
CA SER A 134 -11.22 4.71 24.82
C SER A 134 -11.26 3.20 24.63
N PHE A 135 -10.48 2.69 23.66
CA PHE A 135 -10.37 1.26 23.41
C PHE A 135 -10.10 0.46 24.70
N ASP A 136 -9.14 0.89 25.52
CA ASP A 136 -8.79 0.19 26.76
C ASP A 136 -9.95 0.13 27.75
N ARG A 137 -10.71 1.22 27.87
CA ARG A 137 -11.86 1.29 28.77
C ARG A 137 -13.03 0.47 28.24
N ALA A 138 -13.23 0.45 26.92
CA ALA A 138 -14.23 -0.37 26.25
C ALA A 138 -13.90 -1.86 26.43
N MET A 139 -12.65 -2.24 26.17
CA MET A 139 -12.16 -3.61 26.38
C MET A 139 -12.32 -4.04 27.84
N THR A 140 -11.91 -3.20 28.80
CA THR A 140 -12.08 -3.49 30.23
C THR A 140 -13.55 -3.71 30.60
N LYS A 141 -14.46 -2.89 30.07
CA LYS A 141 -15.90 -3.04 30.26
C LYS A 141 -16.41 -4.36 29.66
N LEU A 142 -16.03 -4.69 28.44
CA LEU A 142 -16.40 -5.94 27.77
C LEU A 142 -15.96 -7.17 28.58
N LEU A 143 -14.69 -7.19 29.01
CA LEU A 143 -14.12 -8.27 29.80
C LEU A 143 -14.82 -8.42 31.15
N ALA A 144 -15.10 -7.31 31.84
CA ALA A 144 -15.81 -7.31 33.11
C ALA A 144 -17.26 -7.82 32.99
N HIS A 145 -17.99 -7.41 31.94
CA HIS A 145 -19.33 -7.93 31.66
C HIS A 145 -19.30 -9.43 31.37
N THR A 146 -18.37 -9.87 30.51
CA THR A 146 -18.17 -11.28 30.17
C THR A 146 -17.90 -12.12 31.41
N ALA A 147 -16.93 -11.75 32.24
CA ALA A 147 -16.58 -12.49 33.45
C ALA A 147 -17.69 -12.49 34.51
N ARG A 148 -18.44 -11.39 34.66
CA ARG A 148 -19.58 -11.35 35.60
C ARG A 148 -20.69 -12.30 35.17
N THR A 149 -21.07 -12.29 33.90
CA THR A 149 -22.14 -13.19 33.39
C THR A 149 -21.74 -14.66 33.51
N LEU A 150 -20.49 -15.01 33.18
CA LEU A 150 -20.02 -16.39 33.29
C LEU A 150 -19.91 -16.87 34.75
N ARG A 151 -19.52 -15.99 35.69
CA ARG A 151 -19.52 -16.32 37.13
C ARG A 151 -20.92 -16.64 37.65
N SER A 152 -21.94 -15.98 37.12
CA SER A 152 -23.34 -16.26 37.44
C SER A 152 -23.91 -17.47 36.69
N ASN A 153 -23.09 -18.27 35.98
CA ASN A 153 -23.53 -19.40 35.16
C ASN A 153 -24.50 -19.04 34.01
N HIS A 154 -24.30 -17.88 33.38
CA HIS A 154 -25.14 -17.40 32.27
C HIS A 154 -24.34 -17.23 30.97
N ASN A 155 -25.06 -17.06 29.86
CA ASN A 155 -24.50 -17.00 28.51
C ASN A 155 -24.12 -15.59 28.11
N VAL A 156 -23.01 -15.48 27.37
CA VAL A 156 -22.52 -14.23 26.78
C VAL A 156 -22.66 -14.30 25.27
N LEU A 157 -23.47 -13.43 24.68
CA LEU A 157 -23.55 -13.19 23.25
C LEU A 157 -22.70 -11.96 22.92
N ILE A 158 -21.72 -12.11 22.03
CA ILE A 158 -20.91 -11.01 21.50
C ILE A 158 -21.27 -10.85 20.03
N ALA A 159 -22.03 -9.80 19.73
CA ALA A 159 -22.32 -9.42 18.36
C ALA A 159 -21.06 -8.84 17.73
N SER A 160 -20.46 -9.60 16.81
CA SER A 160 -19.17 -9.30 16.19
C SER A 160 -19.08 -9.98 14.83
N PRO A 161 -18.65 -9.26 13.78
CA PRO A 161 -18.23 -9.90 12.54
C PRO A 161 -17.16 -10.97 12.82
N SER A 162 -17.14 -12.00 11.98
CA SER A 162 -16.19 -13.13 12.13
C SER A 162 -14.78 -12.80 11.64
N MET A 163 -14.29 -11.58 11.87
CA MET A 163 -13.03 -11.05 11.36
C MET A 163 -12.45 -9.93 12.24
N ASN A 164 -11.26 -9.44 11.90
CA ASN A 164 -10.58 -8.31 12.54
C ASN A 164 -10.35 -8.57 14.04
N ILE A 165 -10.84 -7.67 14.91
CA ILE A 165 -10.59 -7.68 16.36
C ILE A 165 -11.04 -8.96 17.05
N LEU A 166 -11.97 -9.73 16.44
CA LEU A 166 -12.39 -11.03 16.96
C LEU A 166 -11.20 -11.96 17.23
N PHE A 167 -10.19 -11.96 16.35
CA PHE A 167 -9.05 -12.88 16.45
C PHE A 167 -8.24 -12.64 17.73
N ASP A 168 -8.02 -11.38 18.09
CA ASP A 168 -7.37 -11.02 19.36
C ASP A 168 -8.32 -11.23 20.54
N LEU A 169 -9.60 -10.85 20.38
CA LEU A 169 -10.59 -10.85 21.45
C LEU A 169 -10.78 -12.25 22.07
N ILE A 170 -10.74 -13.30 21.25
CA ILE A 170 -10.79 -14.70 21.73
C ILE A 170 -9.66 -14.96 22.74
N GLY A 171 -8.43 -14.59 22.39
CA GLY A 171 -7.26 -14.78 23.27
C GLY A 171 -7.26 -13.84 24.48
N MET A 172 -7.72 -12.60 24.30
CA MET A 172 -7.84 -11.62 25.38
C MET A 172 -8.83 -12.08 26.45
N ILE A 173 -10.00 -12.60 26.05
CA ILE A 173 -10.98 -13.17 26.97
C ILE A 173 -10.42 -14.38 27.71
N GLN A 174 -9.77 -15.30 26.99
CA GLN A 174 -9.15 -16.48 27.60
C GLN A 174 -8.11 -16.07 28.66
N THR A 175 -7.22 -15.15 28.32
CA THR A 175 -6.16 -14.66 29.22
C THR A 175 -6.74 -13.95 30.43
N TYR A 176 -7.76 -13.12 30.22
CA TYR A 176 -8.43 -12.38 31.30
C TYR A 176 -9.16 -13.30 32.27
N LEU A 177 -9.92 -14.30 31.79
CA LEU A 177 -10.61 -15.24 32.67
C LEU A 177 -9.62 -16.05 33.52
N LYS A 178 -8.49 -16.45 32.93
CA LYS A 178 -7.41 -17.14 33.64
C LYS A 178 -6.79 -16.23 34.71
N SER A 179 -6.54 -14.95 34.42
CA SER A 179 -5.87 -14.03 35.36
C SER A 179 -6.71 -13.70 36.60
N ILE A 180 -8.04 -13.71 36.48
CA ILE A 180 -8.94 -13.46 37.61
C ILE A 180 -9.33 -14.73 38.37
N GLY A 181 -8.73 -15.89 38.05
CA GLY A 181 -9.12 -17.19 38.63
C GLY A 181 -10.56 -17.59 38.31
N GLY A 182 -11.08 -17.13 37.16
CA GLY A 182 -12.40 -17.48 36.67
C GLY A 182 -12.45 -18.90 36.10
N LYS A 183 -13.61 -19.27 35.55
CA LYS A 183 -13.74 -20.54 34.83
C LYS A 183 -12.85 -20.53 33.59
N GLU A 184 -12.13 -21.63 33.36
CA GLU A 184 -11.24 -21.78 32.22
C GLU A 184 -12.04 -21.96 30.91
N ILE A 185 -11.42 -21.55 29.80
CA ILE A 185 -11.94 -21.83 28.46
C ILE A 185 -11.43 -23.20 28.02
N GLY A 186 -12.34 -24.11 27.70
CA GLY A 186 -11.97 -25.48 27.42
C GLY A 186 -13.14 -26.35 26.95
N PRO A 187 -12.83 -27.57 26.46
CA PRO A 187 -13.83 -28.49 25.95
C PRO A 187 -14.56 -29.26 27.06
N ASP A 188 -13.99 -29.34 28.26
CA ASP A 188 -14.51 -30.20 29.33
C ASP A 188 -15.81 -29.66 29.92
N ARG A 189 -16.59 -30.53 30.57
CA ARG A 189 -17.93 -30.19 31.10
C ARG A 189 -17.93 -29.03 32.10
N HIS A 190 -16.84 -28.82 32.83
CA HIS A 190 -16.70 -27.77 33.83
C HIS A 190 -16.13 -26.46 33.28
N ASP A 191 -15.57 -26.50 32.06
CA ASP A 191 -14.99 -25.35 31.37
C ASP A 191 -16.07 -24.55 30.63
N ILE A 192 -15.73 -23.35 30.18
CA ILE A 192 -16.60 -22.54 29.32
C ILE A 192 -16.22 -22.77 27.85
N PRO A 193 -17.13 -23.27 27.00
CA PRO A 193 -16.90 -23.36 25.58
C PRO A 193 -17.14 -22.01 24.89
N MET A 194 -16.43 -21.80 23.79
CA MET A 194 -16.66 -20.68 22.88
C MET A 194 -17.25 -21.18 21.55
N TYR A 195 -18.14 -20.40 20.96
CA TYR A 195 -18.69 -20.66 19.64
C TYR A 195 -18.58 -19.45 18.73
N VAL A 196 -18.26 -19.66 17.45
CA VAL A 196 -18.35 -18.62 16.41
C VAL A 196 -19.41 -19.03 15.41
N VAL A 197 -20.45 -18.21 15.27
CA VAL A 197 -21.64 -18.55 14.48
C VAL A 197 -21.75 -17.61 13.30
N SER A 198 -21.29 -18.09 12.14
CA SER A 198 -21.35 -17.39 10.87
C SER A 198 -21.04 -18.37 9.73
N PRO A 199 -21.68 -18.22 8.56
CA PRO A 199 -21.42 -19.08 7.40
C PRO A 199 -19.97 -18.99 6.89
N ILE A 200 -19.28 -17.89 7.19
CA ILE A 200 -17.89 -17.65 6.76
C ILE A 200 -16.85 -17.89 7.87
N ALA A 201 -17.27 -18.14 9.11
CA ALA A 201 -16.37 -18.15 10.26
C ALA A 201 -15.23 -19.17 10.14
N ASP A 202 -15.53 -20.39 9.67
CA ASP A 202 -14.52 -21.45 9.55
C ASP A 202 -13.41 -21.07 8.58
N LYS A 203 -13.79 -20.52 7.40
CA LYS A 203 -12.83 -20.01 6.41
C LYS A 203 -12.03 -18.84 6.98
N SER A 204 -12.70 -17.87 7.58
CA SER A 204 -12.07 -16.67 8.14
C SER A 204 -11.02 -16.99 9.21
N LEU A 205 -11.38 -17.83 10.19
CA LEU A 205 -10.48 -18.23 11.28
C LEU A 205 -9.28 -19.06 10.78
N LYS A 206 -9.49 -19.93 9.79
CA LYS A 206 -8.40 -20.71 9.18
C LYS A 206 -7.46 -19.81 8.39
N TYR A 207 -7.99 -18.94 7.54
CA TYR A 207 -7.18 -17.99 6.77
C TYR A 207 -6.38 -17.06 7.67
N ALA A 208 -6.96 -16.57 8.76
CA ALA A 208 -6.24 -15.74 9.71
C ALA A 208 -4.96 -16.41 10.23
N ASN A 209 -4.95 -17.72 10.50
CA ASN A 209 -3.74 -18.43 10.94
C ASN A 209 -2.74 -18.74 9.81
N ILE A 210 -3.19 -18.79 8.56
CA ILE A 210 -2.32 -19.00 7.39
C ILE A 210 -1.64 -17.69 7.00
N CYS A 211 -2.33 -16.57 7.17
CA CYS A 211 -1.89 -15.22 6.82
C CYS A 211 -0.91 -14.61 7.84
N GLY A 212 0.03 -15.42 8.33
CA GLY A 212 1.01 -15.02 9.32
C GLY A 212 1.96 -13.92 8.85
N GLU A 213 2.31 -13.89 7.56
CA GLU A 213 3.27 -12.90 7.04
C GLU A 213 2.78 -11.44 7.12
N TRP A 214 1.47 -11.23 7.31
CA TRP A 214 0.86 -9.90 7.44
C TRP A 214 0.59 -9.52 8.90
N MET A 215 1.12 -10.27 9.86
CA MET A 215 0.96 -10.00 11.30
C MET A 215 2.08 -9.15 11.88
N ASN A 216 1.96 -8.76 13.15
CA ASN A 216 3.06 -8.16 13.89
C ASN A 216 4.25 -9.13 14.06
N LEU A 217 5.42 -8.60 14.42
CA LEU A 217 6.66 -9.38 14.51
C LEU A 217 6.59 -10.50 15.57
N ASP A 218 5.92 -10.27 16.69
CA ASP A 218 5.77 -11.29 17.74
C ASP A 218 5.01 -12.51 17.22
N ARG A 219 3.93 -12.27 16.46
CA ARG A 219 3.11 -13.33 15.84
C ARG A 219 3.82 -13.99 14.67
N GLN A 220 4.54 -13.23 13.86
CA GLN A 220 5.36 -13.76 12.76
C GLN A 220 6.43 -14.72 13.27
N SER A 221 7.02 -14.44 14.45
CA SER A 221 8.06 -15.31 15.03
C SER A 221 7.54 -16.72 15.34
N LEU A 222 6.25 -16.85 15.68
CA LEU A 222 5.59 -18.13 15.95
C LEU A 222 5.44 -19.00 14.70
N LEU A 223 5.56 -18.44 13.48
CA LEU A 223 5.48 -19.22 12.23
C LEU A 223 6.67 -20.16 12.04
N TYR A 224 7.79 -19.86 12.69
CA TYR A 224 8.97 -20.73 12.71
C TYR A 224 8.86 -21.85 13.75
N GLU A 225 7.83 -21.80 14.59
CA GLU A 225 7.51 -22.80 15.60
C GLU A 225 6.32 -23.67 15.13
N PRO A 226 6.13 -24.88 15.68
CA PRO A 226 4.95 -25.70 15.39
C PRO A 226 3.66 -25.16 16.05
N HIS A 227 3.60 -23.85 16.33
CA HIS A 227 2.52 -23.17 17.00
C HIS A 227 1.71 -22.31 16.02
N MET A 228 0.40 -22.25 16.23
CA MET A 228 -0.45 -21.33 15.45
C MET A 228 -0.23 -19.90 15.96
N PRO A 229 -0.12 -18.90 15.08
CA PRO A 229 0.20 -17.53 15.51
C PRO A 229 -0.94 -16.91 16.34
N LEU A 230 -2.19 -17.26 16.04
CA LEU A 230 -3.36 -16.72 16.73
C LEU A 230 -3.97 -17.71 17.73
N PRO A 231 -4.47 -17.22 18.89
CA PRO A 231 -4.95 -18.06 19.99
C PRO A 231 -6.08 -19.02 19.61
N HIS A 232 -6.96 -18.60 18.70
CA HIS A 232 -8.10 -19.41 18.27
C HIS A 232 -7.68 -20.70 17.57
N GLY A 233 -6.49 -20.75 16.95
CA GLY A 233 -6.01 -21.95 16.26
C GLY A 233 -5.87 -23.15 17.20
N GLN A 234 -5.33 -22.94 18.41
CA GLN A 234 -5.21 -24.00 19.41
C GLN A 234 -6.56 -24.35 20.02
N LEU A 235 -7.41 -23.36 20.30
CA LEU A 235 -8.75 -23.58 20.86
C LEU A 235 -9.65 -24.37 19.91
N MET A 236 -9.51 -24.18 18.60
CA MET A 236 -10.20 -25.01 17.60
C MET A 236 -9.69 -26.45 17.62
N LYS A 237 -8.37 -26.66 17.71
CA LYS A 237 -7.77 -28.01 17.78
C LYS A 237 -8.22 -28.80 19.02
N THR A 238 -8.35 -28.13 20.17
CA THR A 238 -8.81 -28.79 21.41
C THR A 238 -10.32 -28.94 21.49
N GLY A 239 -11.08 -28.31 20.59
CA GLY A 239 -12.54 -28.29 20.62
C GLY A 239 -13.14 -27.32 21.66
N ALA A 240 -12.31 -26.47 22.28
CA ALA A 240 -12.73 -25.40 23.19
C ALA A 240 -13.45 -24.26 22.44
N LEU A 241 -13.05 -24.01 21.19
CA LEU A 241 -13.73 -23.09 20.26
C LEU A 241 -14.33 -23.90 19.11
N LYS A 242 -15.64 -23.78 18.88
CA LYS A 242 -16.35 -24.49 17.81
C LYS A 242 -17.01 -23.50 16.84
N VAL A 243 -16.94 -23.81 15.55
CA VAL A 243 -17.61 -23.01 14.51
C VAL A 243 -18.96 -23.64 14.19
N ILE A 244 -20.00 -22.80 14.11
CA ILE A 244 -21.35 -23.19 13.69
C ILE A 244 -21.68 -22.40 12.41
N PRO A 245 -21.64 -23.03 11.23
CA PRO A 245 -21.88 -22.32 9.96
C PRO A 245 -23.32 -21.80 9.81
N SER A 246 -24.30 -22.54 10.32
CA SER A 246 -25.71 -22.19 10.25
C SER A 246 -26.46 -22.76 11.44
N LEU A 247 -27.49 -22.02 11.88
CA LEU A 247 -28.43 -22.43 12.93
C LEU A 247 -29.69 -23.08 12.36
N ASP A 248 -29.89 -23.00 11.03
CA ASP A 248 -31.08 -23.48 10.32
C ASP A 248 -30.95 -24.96 9.88
N SER A 249 -29.91 -25.68 10.32
CA SER A 249 -29.69 -27.07 9.94
C SER A 249 -30.76 -28.02 10.53
N THR A 250 -31.11 -29.07 9.79
CA THR A 250 -32.05 -30.13 10.23
C THR A 250 -31.66 -30.78 11.56
N VAL A 251 -30.36 -30.78 11.87
CA VAL A 251 -29.82 -31.12 13.20
C VAL A 251 -29.47 -29.82 13.90
N LYS A 252 -30.13 -29.54 15.04
CA LYS A 252 -29.77 -28.39 15.87
C LYS A 252 -28.36 -28.59 16.44
N PRO A 253 -27.46 -27.59 16.32
CA PRO A 253 -26.15 -27.68 16.95
C PRO A 253 -26.31 -27.78 18.47
N GLU A 254 -25.55 -28.68 19.10
CA GLU A 254 -25.53 -28.82 20.56
C GLU A 254 -24.67 -27.69 21.15
N ILE A 255 -25.33 -26.67 21.69
CA ILE A 255 -24.71 -25.52 22.35
C ILE A 255 -24.76 -25.77 23.86
N ARG A 256 -23.59 -25.92 24.47
CA ARG A 256 -23.46 -26.16 25.91
C ARG A 256 -23.48 -24.84 26.66
N GLU A 257 -24.26 -24.76 27.72
CA GLU A 257 -24.37 -23.56 28.56
C GLU A 257 -23.77 -23.81 29.96
N PRO A 258 -23.14 -22.82 30.60
CA PRO A 258 -22.89 -21.45 30.11
C PRO A 258 -21.81 -21.39 29.03
N CYS A 259 -21.95 -20.49 28.05
CA CYS A 259 -20.98 -20.31 26.96
C CYS A 259 -20.76 -18.86 26.56
N ILE A 260 -19.75 -18.67 25.70
CA ILE A 260 -19.53 -17.42 24.95
C ILE A 260 -19.81 -17.70 23.47
N VAL A 261 -20.65 -16.88 22.86
CA VAL A 261 -21.00 -16.99 21.44
C VAL A 261 -20.64 -15.68 20.74
N PHE A 262 -19.81 -15.76 19.69
CA PHE A 262 -19.58 -14.68 18.75
C PHE A 262 -20.52 -14.87 17.56
N ALA A 263 -21.34 -13.88 17.23
CA ALA A 263 -22.35 -14.01 16.18
C ALA A 263 -22.54 -12.72 15.38
N GLY A 264 -22.45 -12.83 14.06
CA GLY A 264 -22.95 -11.87 13.07
C GLY A 264 -22.46 -10.41 13.16
N ASP A 265 -22.77 -9.64 12.12
CA ASP A 265 -22.51 -8.20 12.11
C ASP A 265 -23.58 -7.45 12.94
N PRO A 266 -23.20 -6.64 13.95
CA PRO A 266 -24.15 -5.84 14.74
C PRO A 266 -25.01 -4.85 13.94
N THR A 267 -24.58 -4.42 12.76
CA THR A 267 -25.41 -3.58 11.87
C THR A 267 -26.65 -4.32 11.37
N CYS A 268 -26.60 -5.66 11.38
CA CYS A 268 -27.68 -6.56 10.98
C CYS A 268 -28.33 -7.24 12.20
N ILE A 269 -28.39 -6.57 13.36
CA ILE A 269 -28.78 -7.19 14.63
C ILE A 269 -30.14 -7.90 14.63
N HIS A 270 -31.08 -7.44 13.80
CA HIS A 270 -32.42 -8.03 13.64
C HIS A 270 -32.46 -9.22 12.67
N LYS A 271 -31.32 -9.63 12.11
CA LYS A 271 -31.19 -10.71 11.11
C LYS A 271 -30.12 -11.71 11.52
N GLY A 272 -30.21 -12.91 10.94
CA GLY A 272 -29.20 -13.95 11.10
C GLY A 272 -29.06 -14.48 12.53
N SER A 273 -27.83 -14.81 12.91
CA SER A 273 -27.53 -15.54 14.15
C SER A 273 -27.79 -14.73 15.42
N ILE A 274 -27.62 -13.40 15.39
CA ILE A 274 -27.75 -12.57 16.60
C ILE A 274 -29.18 -12.62 17.13
N VAL A 275 -30.17 -12.29 16.27
CA VAL A 275 -31.59 -12.30 16.66
C VAL A 275 -32.06 -13.71 17.08
N TRP A 276 -31.49 -14.77 16.49
CA TRP A 276 -31.78 -16.14 16.90
C TRP A 276 -31.39 -16.38 18.36
N PHE A 277 -30.15 -16.05 18.76
CA PHE A 277 -29.70 -16.19 20.15
C PHE A 277 -30.46 -15.28 21.10
N MET A 278 -30.74 -14.04 20.70
CA MET A 278 -31.55 -13.13 21.51
C MET A 278 -32.94 -13.71 21.76
N ASN A 279 -33.55 -14.37 20.78
CA ASN A 279 -34.86 -15.02 20.94
C ASN A 279 -34.80 -16.30 21.80
N GLN A 280 -33.71 -17.07 21.74
CA GLN A 280 -33.53 -18.26 22.58
C GLN A 280 -33.23 -17.89 24.05
N TRP A 281 -32.47 -16.82 24.27
CA TRP A 281 -31.95 -16.44 25.59
C TRP A 281 -32.71 -15.29 26.24
N LYS A 282 -33.81 -14.83 25.63
CA LYS A 282 -34.61 -13.67 26.04
C LYS A 282 -35.12 -13.73 27.48
N SER A 283 -35.35 -14.91 28.05
CA SER A 283 -36.01 -15.07 29.35
C SER A 283 -35.10 -14.86 30.57
N SER A 284 -33.78 -14.72 30.38
CA SER A 284 -32.86 -14.46 31.49
C SER A 284 -32.24 -13.08 31.37
N LYS A 285 -32.46 -12.26 32.39
CA LYS A 285 -31.81 -10.95 32.57
C LYS A 285 -30.29 -11.02 32.78
N ASP A 286 -29.81 -12.17 33.25
CA ASP A 286 -28.40 -12.38 33.60
C ASP A 286 -27.56 -12.81 32.37
N ASN A 287 -28.21 -13.28 31.30
CA ASN A 287 -27.61 -13.40 29.98
C ASN A 287 -27.28 -12.01 29.43
N THR A 288 -26.10 -11.87 28.84
CA THR A 288 -25.61 -10.58 28.35
C THR A 288 -25.39 -10.60 26.83
N CYS A 289 -25.85 -9.57 26.12
CA CYS A 289 -25.52 -9.30 24.74
C CYS A 289 -24.59 -8.07 24.65
N LEU A 290 -23.42 -8.22 24.04
CA LEU A 290 -22.41 -7.18 23.86
C LEU A 290 -22.27 -6.85 22.38
N THR A 291 -22.40 -5.58 22.00
CA THR A 291 -22.12 -5.12 20.62
C THR A 291 -20.79 -4.37 20.61
N ILE A 292 -19.87 -4.76 19.72
CA ILE A 292 -18.49 -4.24 19.72
C ILE A 292 -18.13 -3.33 18.55
N VAL A 293 -19.04 -3.14 17.59
CA VAL A 293 -18.80 -2.30 16.41
C VAL A 293 -19.30 -0.88 16.67
N PRO A 294 -18.53 0.19 16.36
CA PRO A 294 -18.94 1.57 16.57
C PRO A 294 -20.26 1.97 15.88
N GLU A 295 -20.49 1.44 14.68
CA GLU A 295 -21.66 1.72 13.84
C GLU A 295 -22.91 0.94 14.28
N ALA A 296 -22.83 0.12 15.33
CA ALA A 296 -23.97 -0.65 15.82
C ALA A 296 -25.04 0.26 16.45
N PRO A 297 -26.33 -0.11 16.36
CA PRO A 297 -27.41 0.63 17.01
C PRO A 297 -27.20 0.69 18.54
N ILE A 298 -27.75 1.73 19.18
CA ILE A 298 -27.63 1.93 20.63
C ILE A 298 -28.62 1.02 21.37
N THR A 299 -28.32 0.71 22.63
CA THR A 299 -28.97 -0.31 23.48
C THR A 299 -30.51 -0.40 23.43
N ASP A 300 -31.22 0.72 23.28
CA ASP A 300 -32.69 0.74 23.29
C ASP A 300 -33.30 0.31 21.93
N GLU A 301 -32.54 0.43 20.84
CA GLU A 301 -32.94 -0.01 19.49
C GLU A 301 -32.56 -1.48 19.23
N ILE A 302 -31.56 -1.97 19.96
CA ILE A 302 -31.04 -3.35 19.85
C ILE A 302 -32.05 -4.39 20.34
N LYS A 303 -32.79 -4.08 21.42
CA LYS A 303 -33.51 -5.08 22.20
C LYS A 303 -34.87 -5.42 21.57
N PRO A 304 -35.15 -6.69 21.20
CA PRO A 304 -36.50 -7.12 20.89
C PRO A 304 -37.44 -6.82 22.07
N ARG A 305 -38.70 -6.45 21.80
CA ARG A 305 -39.66 -5.98 22.83
C ARG A 305 -39.83 -6.95 24.00
N ASP A 306 -39.67 -8.25 23.77
CA ASP A 306 -39.85 -9.31 24.77
C ASP A 306 -38.52 -9.86 25.32
N CYS A 307 -37.39 -9.18 25.09
CA CYS A 307 -36.08 -9.62 25.55
C CYS A 307 -35.76 -9.04 26.93
N GLU A 308 -35.41 -9.88 27.90
CA GLU A 308 -34.95 -9.46 29.24
C GLU A 308 -33.43 -9.35 29.33
N MET A 309 -32.69 -9.94 28.41
CA MET A 309 -31.21 -9.96 28.41
C MET A 309 -30.60 -8.57 28.62
N THR A 310 -29.49 -8.53 29.35
CA THR A 310 -28.71 -7.31 29.52
C THR A 310 -27.97 -7.00 28.21
N CYS A 311 -28.41 -6.00 27.47
CA CYS A 311 -27.72 -5.55 26.25
C CYS A 311 -26.78 -4.39 26.60
N VAL A 312 -25.55 -4.41 26.08
CA VAL A 312 -24.53 -3.39 26.38
C VAL A 312 -23.74 -3.05 25.14
N HIS A 313 -23.79 -1.78 24.74
CA HIS A 313 -22.96 -1.26 23.67
C HIS A 313 -21.55 -0.90 24.21
N THR A 314 -20.52 -1.52 23.61
CA THR A 314 -19.11 -1.39 24.04
C THR A 314 -18.20 -1.39 22.80
N PRO A 315 -18.14 -0.28 22.04
CA PRO A 315 -17.46 -0.26 20.75
C PRO A 315 -15.94 -0.37 20.92
N LEU A 316 -15.34 -1.32 20.21
CA LEU A 316 -13.90 -1.55 20.16
C LEU A 316 -13.35 -0.93 18.87
N ASP A 317 -13.30 0.40 18.84
CA ASP A 317 -12.76 1.12 17.68
C ASP A 317 -11.23 1.13 17.72
N THR A 318 -10.61 0.51 16.72
CA THR A 318 -9.16 0.48 16.54
C THR A 318 -8.66 1.47 15.50
N ARG A 319 -9.55 2.24 14.85
CA ARG A 319 -9.17 3.21 13.82
C ARG A 319 -8.35 4.36 14.40
N LEU A 320 -7.55 4.97 13.54
CA LEU A 320 -6.78 6.16 13.82
C LEU A 320 -7.73 7.30 14.18
N LYS A 321 -7.43 8.05 15.24
CA LYS A 321 -8.19 9.24 15.57
C LYS A 321 -7.69 10.42 14.75
N LEU A 322 -8.60 11.32 14.40
CA LEU A 322 -8.26 12.54 13.68
C LEU A 322 -7.27 13.42 14.47
N GLU A 323 -7.37 13.44 15.80
CA GLU A 323 -6.49 14.20 16.70
C GLU A 323 -5.04 13.69 16.73
N ASP A 324 -4.79 12.44 16.33
CA ASP A 324 -3.45 11.85 16.33
C ASP A 324 -2.66 12.21 15.06
N ILE A 325 -3.33 12.67 13.99
CA ILE A 325 -2.71 12.97 12.69
C ILE A 325 -1.55 13.96 12.80
N PRO A 326 -1.67 15.11 13.50
CA PRO A 326 -0.57 16.05 13.64
C PRO A 326 0.69 15.41 14.22
N SER A 327 0.54 14.56 15.23
CA SER A 327 1.67 13.87 15.87
C SER A 327 2.39 12.93 14.89
N ILE A 328 1.65 12.15 14.12
CA ILE A 328 2.18 11.20 13.13
C ILE A 328 2.94 11.94 12.02
N LEU A 329 2.44 13.09 11.58
CA LEU A 329 3.05 13.89 10.52
C LEU A 329 4.33 14.62 10.96
N ARG A 330 4.44 14.99 12.25
CA ARG A 330 5.58 15.72 12.84
C ARG A 330 6.78 14.85 13.19
N VAL A 331 6.60 13.54 13.36
CA VAL A 331 7.66 12.60 13.80
C VAL A 331 8.80 12.46 12.78
N LYS A 332 8.69 13.04 11.58
CA LYS A 332 9.68 12.91 10.50
C LYS A 332 10.33 14.25 10.15
N GLN A 333 11.53 14.15 9.57
CA GLN A 333 12.48 15.20 9.18
C GLN A 333 11.82 16.49 8.65
N PRO A 334 12.52 17.65 8.73
CA PRO A 334 11.98 18.90 8.19
C PRO A 334 11.58 18.71 6.73
N LEU A 335 10.32 19.01 6.42
CA LEU A 335 9.79 18.90 5.06
C LEU A 335 10.65 19.73 4.10
N LYS A 336 10.97 19.18 2.92
CA LYS A 336 11.66 19.92 1.86
C LYS A 336 10.73 21.02 1.32
N ASP A 337 9.54 20.60 0.88
CA ASP A 337 8.51 21.44 0.27
C ASP A 337 7.22 21.51 1.10
N THR A 338 6.24 22.26 0.60
CA THR A 338 4.90 22.32 1.21
C THR A 338 4.18 20.98 1.04
N ARG A 339 3.69 20.41 2.15
CA ARG A 339 2.80 19.24 2.17
C ARG A 339 1.34 19.69 2.15
N TYR A 340 0.52 18.98 1.38
CA TYR A 340 -0.93 19.12 1.34
C TYR A 340 -1.59 17.98 2.13
N LEU A 341 -2.42 18.31 3.12
CA LEU A 341 -3.16 17.35 3.92
C LEU A 341 -4.65 17.48 3.62
N LEU A 342 -5.32 16.36 3.33
CA LEU A 342 -6.74 16.27 3.09
C LEU A 342 -7.36 15.42 4.18
N ILE A 343 -8.29 16.00 4.94
CA ILE A 343 -9.01 15.33 6.02
C ILE A 343 -10.53 15.42 5.79
N PRO A 344 -11.32 14.42 6.22
CA PRO A 344 -12.76 14.45 6.06
C PRO A 344 -13.38 15.52 6.96
N LYS A 345 -14.49 16.11 6.51
CA LYS A 345 -15.28 17.03 7.34
C LYS A 345 -15.98 16.26 8.45
N MET A 346 -15.50 16.48 9.67
CA MET A 346 -16.07 15.93 10.89
C MET A 346 -15.74 16.82 12.09
N LYS A 347 -16.28 16.51 13.27
CA LYS A 347 -15.94 17.24 14.49
C LYS A 347 -14.43 17.24 14.72
N GLY A 348 -13.88 18.35 15.19
CA GLY A 348 -12.45 18.51 15.45
C GLY A 348 -11.56 18.70 14.20
N ALA A 349 -12.08 18.60 12.98
CA ALA A 349 -11.30 18.83 11.76
C ALA A 349 -10.76 20.27 11.67
N ASP A 350 -11.54 21.26 12.08
CA ASP A 350 -11.10 22.66 12.12
C ASP A 350 -9.94 22.87 13.12
N LEU A 351 -9.98 22.20 14.27
CA LEU A 351 -8.90 22.26 15.27
C LEU A 351 -7.60 21.68 14.73
N VAL A 352 -7.67 20.52 14.06
CA VAL A 352 -6.51 19.90 13.41
C VAL A 352 -5.96 20.80 12.31
N LYS A 353 -6.86 21.44 11.53
CA LYS A 353 -6.47 22.42 10.52
C LYS A 353 -5.77 23.62 11.13
N GLU A 354 -6.29 24.21 12.21
CA GLU A 354 -5.66 25.33 12.91
C GLU A 354 -4.29 24.94 13.48
N GLU A 355 -4.19 23.78 14.13
CA GLU A 355 -2.94 23.28 14.71
C GLU A 355 -1.84 23.10 13.65
N LEU A 356 -2.18 22.50 12.50
CA LEU A 356 -1.22 22.25 11.42
C LEU A 356 -1.01 23.45 10.51
N SER A 357 -1.93 24.42 10.45
CA SER A 357 -1.71 25.67 9.70
C SER A 357 -0.67 26.56 10.40
N ASN A 358 -0.44 26.37 11.70
CA ASN A 358 0.69 27.00 12.40
C ASN A 358 2.04 26.43 11.94
N ASP A 359 2.07 25.22 11.38
CA ASP A 359 3.23 24.69 10.68
C ASP A 359 3.29 25.29 9.26
N LEU A 360 4.23 26.21 9.05
CA LEU A 360 4.39 26.97 7.80
C LEU A 360 4.52 26.09 6.53
N LYS A 361 4.79 24.77 6.69
CA LYS A 361 4.99 23.84 5.57
C LYS A 361 3.81 22.89 5.32
N THR A 362 2.73 22.92 6.10
CA THR A 362 1.57 22.03 5.88
C THR A 362 0.30 22.82 5.58
N LYS A 363 -0.32 22.58 4.42
CA LYS A 363 -1.61 23.16 4.03
C LYS A 363 -2.71 22.12 4.21
N VAL A 364 -3.72 22.42 5.02
CA VAL A 364 -4.81 21.49 5.33
C VAL A 364 -6.11 21.87 4.61
N TYR A 365 -6.70 20.89 3.94
CA TYR A 365 -7.99 20.95 3.26
C TYR A 365 -8.97 19.99 3.94
N ILE A 366 -10.18 20.47 4.17
CA ILE A 366 -11.27 19.67 4.73
C ILE A 366 -12.21 19.35 3.58
N TYR A 367 -12.49 18.06 3.35
CA TYR A 367 -13.30 17.61 2.23
C TYR A 367 -14.63 16.98 2.70
N THR A 368 -15.67 17.16 1.89
CA THR A 368 -16.94 16.44 1.97
C THR A 368 -17.13 15.55 0.75
N ILE A 369 -18.07 14.60 0.84
CA ILE A 369 -18.37 13.68 -0.26
C ILE A 369 -18.83 14.50 -1.47
N GLY A 370 -18.14 14.32 -2.60
CA GLY A 370 -18.43 15.00 -3.86
C GLY A 370 -17.65 16.29 -4.10
N ASP A 371 -16.85 16.76 -3.13
CA ASP A 371 -16.01 17.95 -3.33
C ASP A 371 -14.91 17.74 -4.37
N ILE A 372 -14.67 18.77 -5.18
CA ILE A 372 -13.55 18.84 -6.11
C ILE A 372 -12.49 19.78 -5.50
N ILE A 373 -11.38 19.21 -5.03
CA ILE A 373 -10.28 19.96 -4.41
C ILE A 373 -9.12 20.05 -5.40
N HIS A 374 -8.80 21.26 -5.84
CA HIS A 374 -7.66 21.52 -6.69
C HIS A 374 -6.39 21.69 -5.86
N ILE A 375 -5.48 20.72 -5.96
CA ILE A 375 -4.16 20.76 -5.33
C ILE A 375 -3.13 21.02 -6.42
N ASP A 376 -2.39 22.12 -6.29
CA ASP A 376 -1.30 22.43 -7.20
C ASP A 376 -0.03 21.68 -6.79
N LEU A 377 0.16 20.52 -7.41
CA LEU A 377 1.38 19.74 -7.32
C LEU A 377 2.33 20.19 -8.44
N LYS A 378 3.09 21.26 -8.17
CA LYS A 378 4.01 21.86 -9.15
C LYS A 378 4.95 20.81 -9.77
N ARG A 379 5.10 20.87 -11.09
CA ARG A 379 6.01 20.06 -11.89
C ARG A 379 7.02 20.98 -12.56
N GLU A 380 8.15 21.22 -11.90
CA GLU A 380 9.17 22.16 -12.39
C GLU A 380 10.14 21.52 -13.38
N TRP A 381 10.48 20.25 -13.15
CA TRP A 381 11.46 19.51 -13.92
C TRP A 381 10.88 18.16 -14.31
N GLU A 382 11.45 17.56 -15.35
CA GLU A 382 11.11 16.22 -15.80
C GLU A 382 12.37 15.33 -15.80
N GLU A 383 12.25 14.11 -15.30
CA GLU A 383 13.33 13.13 -15.45
C GLU A 383 13.35 12.60 -16.89
N ILE A 384 14.49 12.75 -17.56
CA ILE A 384 14.72 12.28 -18.92
C ILE A 384 15.89 11.31 -18.89
N THR A 385 15.68 10.13 -19.46
CA THR A 385 16.75 9.14 -19.63
C THR A 385 17.53 9.44 -20.90
N VAL A 386 18.86 9.34 -20.86
CA VAL A 386 19.71 9.53 -22.05
C VAL A 386 20.02 8.16 -22.64
N SER A 387 19.71 7.95 -23.92
CA SER A 387 20.00 6.70 -24.61
C SER A 387 21.50 6.39 -24.59
N GLU A 388 21.87 5.11 -24.56
CA GLU A 388 23.27 4.67 -24.54
C GLU A 388 24.08 5.25 -25.72
N LYS A 389 23.45 5.36 -26.89
CA LYS A 389 24.06 5.91 -28.10
C LYS A 389 24.41 7.38 -27.94
N LEU A 390 23.49 8.19 -27.38
CA LEU A 390 23.73 9.60 -27.11
C LEU A 390 24.77 9.76 -26.00
N ALA A 391 24.67 8.98 -24.92
CA ALA A 391 25.59 9.04 -23.79
C ALA A 391 27.07 8.88 -24.20
N LYS A 392 27.37 7.97 -25.13
CA LYS A 392 28.74 7.76 -25.66
C LYS A 392 29.29 8.97 -26.43
N SER A 393 28.42 9.84 -26.94
CA SER A 393 28.82 11.03 -27.72
C SER A 393 29.03 12.28 -26.86
N ILE A 394 28.69 12.23 -25.57
CA ILE A 394 28.80 13.38 -24.66
C ILE A 394 30.26 13.60 -24.30
N ILE A 395 30.80 14.76 -24.70
CA ILE A 395 32.18 15.17 -24.40
C ILE A 395 32.15 16.41 -23.51
N PRO A 396 32.67 16.34 -22.27
CA PRO A 396 32.78 17.49 -21.39
C PRO A 396 33.70 18.58 -21.98
N THR A 397 33.23 19.81 -21.92
CA THR A 397 33.99 21.02 -22.29
C THR A 397 34.26 21.88 -21.06
N HIS A 398 35.44 22.49 -21.02
CA HIS A 398 35.83 23.42 -19.95
C HIS A 398 35.31 24.83 -20.27
N ARG A 399 34.63 25.48 -19.31
CA ARG A 399 34.45 26.94 -19.32
C ARG A 399 35.25 27.53 -18.17
N GLN A 400 36.12 28.49 -18.48
CA GLN A 400 36.63 29.39 -17.45
C GLN A 400 35.64 30.54 -17.30
N VAL A 401 35.06 30.67 -16.11
CA VAL A 401 34.28 31.85 -15.71
C VAL A 401 35.11 32.59 -14.67
N ASN A 402 35.52 33.82 -14.99
CA ASN A 402 36.23 34.75 -14.11
C ASN A 402 37.44 34.17 -13.36
N GLY A 403 38.35 33.48 -14.08
CA GLY A 403 39.72 33.18 -13.63
C GLY A 403 39.91 32.17 -12.50
N HIS A 404 38.86 31.78 -11.75
CA HIS A 404 39.00 30.94 -10.56
C HIS A 404 37.98 29.80 -10.42
N HIS A 405 37.06 29.62 -11.37
CA HIS A 405 36.19 28.43 -11.42
C HIS A 405 36.20 27.78 -12.80
N VAL A 406 36.62 26.52 -12.84
CA VAL A 406 36.51 25.64 -14.01
C VAL A 406 35.29 24.77 -13.80
N SER A 407 34.20 25.09 -14.50
CA SER A 407 33.02 24.24 -14.55
C SER A 407 33.10 23.38 -15.80
N LEU A 408 33.04 22.05 -15.64
CA LEU A 408 32.87 21.10 -16.73
C LEU A 408 31.40 21.11 -17.14
N TYR A 409 31.13 21.31 -18.42
CA TYR A 409 29.78 21.23 -18.98
C TYR A 409 29.83 20.51 -20.32
N ALA A 410 28.83 19.68 -20.62
CA ALA A 410 28.69 19.04 -21.92
C ALA A 410 27.31 19.39 -22.49
N PRO A 411 27.22 20.08 -23.64
CA PRO A 411 25.93 20.29 -24.29
C PRO A 411 25.39 18.95 -24.79
N ILE A 412 24.15 18.64 -24.42
CA ILE A 412 23.44 17.44 -24.87
C ILE A 412 22.36 17.88 -25.85
N ASN A 413 22.48 17.46 -27.10
CA ASN A 413 21.49 17.70 -28.15
C ASN A 413 20.96 16.37 -28.67
N GLY A 414 19.65 16.27 -28.82
CA GLY A 414 19.00 15.03 -29.27
C GLY A 414 17.52 15.22 -29.55
N ILE A 415 16.91 14.15 -30.08
CA ILE A 415 15.48 14.05 -30.29
C ILE A 415 14.88 13.36 -29.06
N LEU A 416 13.96 14.03 -28.39
CA LEU A 416 13.22 13.47 -27.26
C LEU A 416 12.14 12.53 -27.79
N ASN A 417 12.31 11.23 -27.51
CA ASN A 417 11.28 10.24 -27.78
C ASN A 417 10.34 10.14 -26.57
N VAL A 418 9.04 10.27 -26.81
CA VAL A 418 8.00 10.21 -25.78
C VAL A 418 7.09 9.03 -26.11
N TYR A 419 7.20 7.94 -25.35
CA TYR A 419 6.37 6.76 -25.55
C TYR A 419 5.91 6.17 -24.22
N ASN A 420 4.60 5.99 -24.05
CA ASN A 420 3.99 5.55 -22.78
C ASN A 420 4.54 6.32 -21.57
N ASN A 421 4.66 7.65 -21.72
CA ASN A 421 5.25 8.58 -20.75
C ASN A 421 6.70 8.30 -20.33
N ASN A 422 7.39 7.38 -20.98
CA ASN A 422 8.84 7.28 -20.89
C ASN A 422 9.46 8.34 -21.81
N LEU A 423 10.34 9.15 -21.24
CA LEU A 423 11.07 10.22 -21.90
C LEU A 423 12.52 9.79 -22.07
N GLU A 424 12.89 9.48 -23.30
CA GLU A 424 14.25 9.06 -23.64
C GLU A 424 14.85 9.96 -24.73
N LEU A 425 16.02 10.52 -24.47
CA LEU A 425 16.74 11.39 -25.40
C LEU A 425 17.65 10.56 -26.31
N HIS A 426 17.38 10.63 -27.60
CA HIS A 426 18.10 9.92 -28.67
C HIS A 426 18.98 10.87 -29.48
N PRO A 427 20.07 10.40 -30.11
CA PRO A 427 20.88 11.25 -30.97
C PRO A 427 20.07 11.74 -32.18
N ASP A 428 20.26 13.01 -32.54
CA ASP A 428 19.63 13.58 -33.72
C ASP A 428 20.28 13.04 -35.01
N MET A 429 19.63 12.06 -35.62
CA MET A 429 20.09 11.45 -36.88
C MET A 429 19.68 12.25 -38.12
N SER A 430 18.91 13.34 -37.98
CA SER A 430 18.44 14.13 -39.12
C SER A 430 19.54 15.00 -39.75
N ASN A 431 20.58 15.32 -38.98
CA ASN A 431 21.74 16.11 -39.42
C ASN A 431 22.91 15.28 -39.99
N LEU A 432 22.78 13.95 -40.08
CA LEU A 432 23.85 13.07 -40.61
C LEU A 432 23.87 12.96 -42.15
N ARG A 433 23.01 13.69 -42.87
CA ARG A 433 22.94 13.57 -44.34
C ARG A 433 23.76 14.59 -45.13
N ASP A 434 24.29 15.67 -44.56
CA ASP A 434 24.92 16.72 -45.41
C ASP A 434 26.18 17.43 -44.90
N ASN A 435 26.79 17.04 -43.77
CA ASN A 435 28.10 17.61 -43.40
C ASN A 435 29.13 16.51 -43.21
N GLY A 436 30.06 16.41 -44.18
CA GLY A 436 31.22 15.53 -44.13
C GLY A 436 31.92 15.63 -42.78
N GLN A 437 31.97 14.51 -42.07
CA GLN A 437 32.66 14.40 -40.79
C GLN A 437 34.11 14.88 -40.94
N ALA A 438 34.46 15.94 -40.22
CA ALA A 438 35.85 16.24 -39.92
C ALA A 438 36.38 15.08 -39.06
N LEU A 439 37.07 14.13 -39.70
CA LEU A 439 37.80 13.05 -39.04
C LEU A 439 38.90 13.67 -38.18
N ARG A 440 38.72 13.64 -36.85
CA ARG A 440 39.80 13.99 -35.90
C ARG A 440 40.72 12.78 -35.75
N ILE A 441 41.83 12.82 -36.47
CA ILE A 441 42.88 11.80 -36.42
C ILE A 441 43.87 12.20 -35.31
N GLN A 442 43.75 11.60 -34.12
CA GLN A 442 44.81 11.64 -33.11
C GLN A 442 45.68 10.40 -33.31
N VAL A 443 46.90 10.55 -33.85
CA VAL A 443 47.78 9.39 -34.07
C VAL A 443 49.01 9.45 -33.18
N GLU A 444 49.16 8.44 -32.35
CA GLU A 444 50.42 8.16 -31.68
C GLU A 444 51.41 7.57 -32.70
N LEU A 445 52.57 8.21 -32.87
CA LEU A 445 53.61 7.83 -33.84
C LEU A 445 54.05 6.36 -33.71
N ASN A 446 54.08 5.83 -32.48
CA ASN A 446 54.47 4.45 -32.21
C ASN A 446 53.49 3.42 -32.82
N THR A 447 52.20 3.73 -32.82
CA THR A 447 51.14 2.88 -33.39
C THR A 447 51.23 2.86 -34.91
N ILE A 448 51.56 4.00 -35.53
CA ILE A 448 51.83 4.10 -36.97
C ILE A 448 53.00 3.21 -37.36
N ILE A 449 54.13 3.32 -36.65
CA ILE A 449 55.32 2.52 -36.93
C ILE A 449 55.03 1.02 -36.82
N GLN A 450 54.21 0.59 -35.86
CA GLN A 450 53.77 -0.80 -35.76
C GLN A 450 52.92 -1.24 -36.94
N GLN A 451 51.98 -0.42 -37.41
CA GLN A 451 51.14 -0.75 -38.56
C GLN A 451 51.93 -0.82 -39.87
N PHE A 452 52.92 0.05 -40.09
CA PHE A 452 53.82 -0.07 -41.23
C PHE A 452 54.65 -1.36 -41.19
N LYS A 453 55.12 -1.77 -40.00
CA LYS A 453 55.81 -3.06 -39.81
C LYS A 453 54.89 -4.26 -40.07
N GLN A 454 53.64 -4.23 -39.62
CA GLN A 454 52.67 -5.31 -39.87
C GLN A 454 52.38 -5.47 -41.36
N ASN A 455 52.33 -4.37 -42.11
CA ASN A 455 52.15 -4.39 -43.56
C ASN A 455 53.45 -4.66 -44.34
N SER A 456 54.57 -4.95 -43.66
CA SER A 456 55.89 -5.24 -44.26
C SER A 456 56.42 -4.12 -45.16
N ILE A 457 56.09 -2.86 -44.86
CA ILE A 457 56.54 -1.69 -45.61
C ILE A 457 57.75 -1.06 -44.89
N PRO A 458 58.94 -1.01 -45.51
CA PRO A 458 60.09 -0.30 -44.94
C PRO A 458 59.81 1.21 -44.95
N ILE A 459 60.15 1.90 -43.86
CA ILE A 459 59.94 3.35 -43.73
C ILE A 459 61.20 4.04 -43.19
N GLU A 460 61.53 5.20 -43.74
CA GLU A 460 62.52 6.12 -43.19
C GLU A 460 61.82 7.31 -42.54
N ILE A 461 62.21 7.65 -41.31
CA ILE A 461 61.58 8.74 -40.54
C ILE A 461 62.59 9.86 -40.36
N LYS A 462 62.23 11.07 -40.81
CA LYS A 462 63.01 12.29 -40.65
C LYS A 462 62.22 13.27 -39.78
N SER A 463 62.80 13.72 -38.68
CA SER A 463 62.23 14.77 -37.82
C SER A 463 62.89 16.11 -38.11
N SER A 464 62.10 17.14 -38.41
CA SER A 464 62.58 18.53 -38.54
C SER A 464 62.64 19.22 -37.17
N GLN A 465 63.44 20.28 -37.06
CA GLN A 465 63.60 21.07 -35.82
C GLN A 465 62.29 21.75 -35.37
N ASP A 466 61.32 21.92 -36.28
CA ASP A 466 59.99 22.52 -36.01
C ASP A 466 58.94 21.50 -35.53
N GLY A 467 59.32 20.24 -35.25
CA GLY A 467 58.39 19.21 -34.76
C GLY A 467 57.54 18.55 -35.85
N GLU A 468 57.81 18.83 -37.13
CA GLU A 468 57.23 18.11 -38.27
C GLU A 468 57.97 16.78 -38.49
N ILE A 469 57.19 15.70 -38.62
CA ILE A 469 57.71 14.35 -38.87
C ILE A 469 57.38 13.97 -40.31
N THR A 470 58.39 13.63 -41.08
CA THR A 470 58.24 13.13 -42.45
C THR A 470 58.57 11.65 -42.49
N ILE A 471 57.65 10.84 -42.99
CA ILE A 471 57.84 9.42 -43.27
C ILE A 471 58.03 9.28 -44.78
N GLU A 472 59.21 8.84 -45.19
CA GLU A 472 59.53 8.51 -46.58
C GLU A 472 59.38 7.01 -46.80
N LEU A 473 58.59 6.64 -47.82
CA LEU A 473 58.47 5.26 -48.29
C LEU A 473 59.59 4.95 -49.30
N PRO A 474 59.90 3.66 -49.57
CA PRO A 474 60.97 3.28 -50.47
C PRO A 474 60.67 3.69 -51.92
N SER A 475 61.70 3.70 -52.76
CA SER A 475 61.66 4.29 -54.11
C SER A 475 60.71 3.62 -55.10
N ASP A 476 60.18 2.44 -54.76
CA ASP A 476 59.15 1.71 -55.50
C ASP A 476 57.73 2.27 -55.27
N LEU A 477 57.49 2.94 -54.13
CA LEU A 477 56.21 3.52 -53.76
C LEU A 477 56.16 5.05 -53.94
N ASP A 478 57.32 5.70 -54.05
CA ASP A 478 57.53 7.16 -54.23
C ASP A 478 56.48 8.04 -53.55
N SER A 479 56.28 7.80 -52.25
CA SER A 479 55.25 8.43 -51.45
C SER A 479 55.82 8.95 -50.14
N ARG A 480 55.29 10.07 -49.66
CA ARG A 480 55.72 10.72 -48.42
C ARG A 480 54.53 11.11 -47.57
N VAL A 481 54.66 10.95 -46.26
CA VAL A 481 53.64 11.36 -45.30
C VAL A 481 54.23 12.42 -44.38
N HIS A 482 53.61 13.59 -44.36
CA HIS A 482 53.96 14.69 -43.46
C HIS A 482 52.98 14.72 -42.30
N ILE A 483 53.49 14.59 -41.08
CA ILE A 483 52.73 14.61 -39.84
C ILE A 483 53.08 15.89 -39.10
N ARG A 484 52.08 16.76 -38.91
CA ARG A 484 52.11 17.98 -38.11
C ARG A 484 51.17 17.83 -36.92
N GLN A 485 51.28 18.72 -35.92
CA GLN A 485 50.47 18.67 -34.70
C GLN A 485 48.96 18.54 -34.95
N ASP A 486 48.46 19.20 -36.01
CA ASP A 486 47.02 19.25 -36.31
C ASP A 486 46.64 18.62 -37.67
N SER A 487 47.58 18.04 -38.42
CA SER A 487 47.27 17.47 -39.75
C SER A 487 48.23 16.39 -40.20
N VAL A 488 47.71 15.42 -40.95
CA VAL A 488 48.49 14.41 -41.68
C VAL A 488 48.26 14.62 -43.18
N THR A 489 49.33 14.88 -43.92
CA THR A 489 49.29 15.08 -45.37
C THR A 489 50.00 13.91 -46.06
N ILE A 490 49.28 13.20 -46.93
CA ILE A 490 49.82 12.10 -47.73
C ILE A 490 50.09 12.62 -49.14
N VAL A 491 51.35 12.58 -49.58
CA VAL A 491 51.78 12.91 -50.94
C VAL A 491 52.15 11.60 -51.62
N SER A 492 51.41 11.23 -52.66
CA SER A 492 51.59 9.98 -53.40
C SER A 492 50.99 10.13 -54.79
N ASP A 493 51.71 9.69 -55.82
CA ASP A 493 51.24 9.75 -57.20
C ASP A 493 50.39 8.52 -57.59
N ASP A 494 50.47 7.42 -56.83
CA ASP A 494 49.68 6.20 -57.05
C ASP A 494 48.45 6.16 -56.13
N GLU A 495 47.25 6.08 -56.73
CA GLU A 495 45.97 6.03 -56.03
C GLU A 495 45.81 4.78 -55.14
N ARG A 496 46.42 3.65 -55.51
CA ARG A 496 46.40 2.41 -54.71
C ARG A 496 47.23 2.56 -53.45
N VAL A 497 48.40 3.20 -53.56
CA VAL A 497 49.28 3.51 -52.42
C VAL A 497 48.61 4.54 -51.51
N ARG A 498 47.96 5.56 -52.08
CA ARG A 498 47.17 6.53 -51.32
C ARG A 498 46.03 5.89 -50.53
N SER A 499 45.33 4.92 -51.13
CA SER A 499 44.24 4.19 -50.47
C SER A 499 44.74 3.30 -49.34
N LEU A 500 45.88 2.63 -49.54
CA LEU A 500 46.55 1.83 -48.51
C LEU A 500 47.00 2.71 -47.33
N LEU A 501 47.69 3.81 -47.61
CA LEU A 501 48.13 4.76 -46.58
C LEU A 501 46.93 5.32 -45.82
N LYS A 502 45.85 5.68 -46.52
CA LYS A 502 44.61 6.13 -45.89
C LYS A 502 44.04 5.11 -44.89
N SER A 503 44.11 3.81 -45.20
CA SER A 503 43.63 2.77 -44.29
C SER A 503 44.50 2.62 -43.02
N ILE A 504 45.80 2.92 -43.10
CA ILE A 504 46.74 2.86 -41.97
C ILE A 504 46.49 4.02 -40.98
N PHE A 505 46.04 5.18 -41.46
CA PHE A 505 45.84 6.37 -40.62
C PHE A 505 44.39 6.58 -40.13
N ILE A 506 43.40 5.83 -40.62
CA ILE A 506 41.96 6.02 -40.32
C ILE A 506 41.35 4.91 -39.44
N ASN A 507 42.16 3.96 -38.96
CA ASN A 507 41.66 2.90 -38.05
C ASN A 507 41.18 3.43 -36.70
#